data_AF-A0A7K3IX27-F1
#
_entry.id   AF-A0A7K3IX27-F1
#
_cell.length_a   1.000
_cell.length_b   1.000
_cell.length_c   1.000
_cell.angle_alpha   90.00
_cell.angle_beta   90.00
_cell.angle_gamma   90.00
#
_symmetry.space_group_name_H-M   'P 1'
#
loop_
_entity.id
_entity.type
_entity.pdbx_description
1 polymer ?
#
loop_
_entity_poly.entity_id
_entity_poly.type
_entity_poly.pdbx_seq_one_letter_code
_entity_poly.pdbx_strand_id
1 'polypeptide(L)'
;MKNDIILSGVGGQGILSIAAVIGFAAVEKNLFLKQSEVHGMSQRGGDVQSHLRLSDTPIASDLIPHGHADLIISVEPMEALRYLPWLSDQGWIITNSEPFINISNYPPADKIIEEIRKITNNIVIDADKIAKETGSARAGNIVVLGAASP
;
A
#
# COMPACT_ATOMS: atom_id res chain seq x y z
N MET A 1 0.35 -20.44 5.81
CA MET A 1 0.74 -19.17 5.17
C MET A 1 -0.25 -18.12 5.62
N LYS A 2 0.22 -17.01 6.18
CA LYS A 2 -0.60 -15.84 6.51
C LYS A 2 0.16 -14.61 6.02
N ASN A 3 -0.55 -13.66 5.43
CA ASN A 3 0.03 -12.39 5.01
C ASN A 3 -0.99 -11.26 5.24
N ASP A 4 -0.67 -10.35 6.14
CA ASP A 4 -1.48 -9.19 6.50
C ASP A 4 -0.89 -7.94 5.83
N ILE A 5 -1.63 -7.35 4.88
CA ILE A 5 -1.18 -6.26 4.03
C ILE A 5 -2.05 -5.03 4.29
N ILE A 6 -1.41 -3.89 4.53
CA ILE A 6 -2.07 -2.58 4.46
C ILE A 6 -1.84 -2.02 3.06
N LEU A 7 -2.93 -1.70 2.37
CA LEU A 7 -2.89 -0.89 1.15
C LEU A 7 -3.25 0.54 1.51
N SER A 8 -2.49 1.52 1.02
CA SER A 8 -2.73 2.93 1.35
C SER A 8 -2.41 3.89 0.21
N GLY A 9 -3.01 5.07 0.28
CA GLY A 9 -2.77 6.18 -0.62
C GLY A 9 -3.97 7.13 -0.67
N VAL A 10 -4.08 7.88 -1.76
CA VAL A 10 -5.13 8.87 -1.98
C VAL A 10 -6.13 8.39 -3.03
N GLY A 11 -7.40 8.75 -2.83
CA GLY A 11 -8.49 8.40 -3.75
C GLY A 11 -8.20 8.83 -5.20
N GLY A 12 -8.19 7.84 -6.10
CA GLY A 12 -7.87 8.01 -7.53
C GLY A 12 -6.55 7.36 -7.96
N GLN A 13 -5.72 6.88 -7.04
CA GLN A 13 -4.41 6.28 -7.35
C GLN A 13 -4.46 4.75 -7.59
N GLY A 14 -5.64 4.14 -7.67
CA GLY A 14 -5.78 2.74 -8.09
C GLY A 14 -5.45 1.69 -7.01
N ILE A 15 -5.64 2.02 -5.73
CA ILE A 15 -5.48 1.10 -4.59
C ILE A 15 -6.41 -0.12 -4.72
N LEU A 16 -7.65 0.09 -5.17
CA LEU A 16 -8.61 -1.00 -5.39
C LEU A 16 -8.18 -1.95 -6.50
N SER A 17 -7.48 -1.43 -7.50
CA SER A 17 -6.91 -2.27 -8.56
C SER A 17 -5.80 -3.17 -7.99
N ILE A 18 -4.97 -2.65 -7.08
CA ILE A 18 -3.98 -3.46 -6.37
C ILE A 18 -4.67 -4.55 -5.55
N ALA A 19 -5.66 -4.18 -4.73
CA ALA A 19 -6.43 -5.12 -3.91
C ALA A 19 -7.08 -6.23 -4.76
N ALA A 20 -7.68 -5.85 -5.90
CA ALA A 20 -8.30 -6.80 -6.83
C ALA A 20 -7.29 -7.76 -7.42
N VAL A 21 -6.13 -7.29 -7.89
CA VAL A 21 -5.07 -8.16 -8.46
C VAL A 21 -4.58 -9.17 -7.42
N ILE A 22 -4.29 -8.71 -6.19
CA ILE A 22 -3.88 -9.62 -5.10
C ILE A 22 -5.01 -10.60 -4.77
N GLY A 23 -6.25 -10.13 -4.69
CA GLY A 23 -7.41 -10.95 -4.37
C GLY A 23 -7.67 -12.05 -5.40
N PHE A 24 -7.58 -11.73 -6.70
CA PHE A 24 -7.69 -12.72 -7.77
C PHE A 24 -6.58 -13.78 -7.65
N ALA A 25 -5.33 -13.36 -7.46
CA ALA A 25 -4.22 -14.29 -7.27
C ALA A 25 -4.41 -15.19 -6.02
N ALA A 26 -4.92 -14.65 -4.93
CA ALA A 26 -5.19 -15.41 -3.71
C ALA A 26 -6.29 -16.47 -3.92
N VAL A 27 -7.37 -16.12 -4.61
CA VAL A 27 -8.45 -17.05 -4.95
C VAL A 27 -7.96 -18.16 -5.88
N GLU A 28 -7.16 -17.84 -6.90
CA GLU A 28 -6.53 -18.84 -7.77
C GLU A 28 -5.63 -19.83 -7.01
N LYS A 29 -5.05 -19.38 -5.89
CA LYS A 29 -4.23 -20.21 -4.99
C LYS A 29 -5.02 -20.93 -3.90
N ASN A 30 -6.35 -20.87 -3.92
CA ASN A 30 -7.24 -21.43 -2.90
C ASN A 30 -6.96 -20.90 -1.48
N LEU A 31 -6.55 -19.64 -1.37
CA LEU A 31 -6.37 -18.97 -0.08
C LEU A 31 -7.68 -18.33 0.39
N PHE A 32 -7.82 -18.22 1.72
CA PHE A 32 -8.82 -17.39 2.34
C PHE A 32 -8.38 -15.92 2.26
N LEU A 33 -9.34 -15.06 1.92
CA LEU A 33 -9.18 -13.62 1.78
C LEU A 33 -10.24 -12.91 2.62
N LYS A 34 -9.82 -11.90 3.40
CA LYS A 34 -10.71 -10.88 3.96
C LYS A 34 -10.16 -9.49 3.66
N GLN A 35 -11.06 -8.58 3.32
CA GLN A 35 -10.74 -7.20 3.03
C GLN A 35 -11.65 -6.29 3.85
N SER A 36 -11.06 -5.32 4.55
CA SER A 36 -11.77 -4.20 5.17
C SER A 36 -11.25 -2.91 4.55
N GLU A 37 -12.12 -2.10 3.97
CA GLU A 37 -11.74 -0.87 3.28
C GLU A 37 -12.38 0.32 3.95
N VAL A 38 -11.58 1.37 4.13
CA VAL A 38 -12.06 2.67 4.59
C VAL A 38 -11.66 3.69 3.54
N HIS A 39 -12.68 4.31 2.96
CA HIS A 39 -12.53 5.52 2.17
C HIS A 39 -12.87 6.73 3.05
N GLY A 40 -12.04 7.76 3.04
CA GLY A 40 -12.42 9.04 3.62
C GLY A 40 -13.75 9.55 3.03
N MET A 41 -14.43 10.46 3.74
CA MET A 41 -15.68 11.06 3.23
C MET A 41 -15.47 11.77 1.88
N SER A 42 -14.23 12.17 1.59
CA SER A 42 -13.83 12.66 0.27
C SER A 42 -13.45 11.49 -0.65
N GLN A 43 -14.39 11.06 -1.49
CA GLN A 43 -14.20 9.98 -2.48
C GLN A 43 -13.04 10.24 -3.47
N ARG A 44 -12.58 11.49 -3.60
CA ARG A 44 -11.37 11.89 -4.34
C ARG A 44 -10.53 12.83 -3.47
N GLY A 45 -9.22 12.60 -3.44
CA GLY A 45 -8.32 13.40 -2.61
C GLY A 45 -8.38 13.12 -1.11
N GLY A 46 -9.27 12.24 -0.64
CA GLY A 46 -9.21 11.71 0.72
C GLY A 46 -8.19 10.59 0.83
N ASP A 47 -7.73 10.33 2.06
CA ASP A 47 -7.00 9.12 2.40
C ASP A 47 -7.88 7.89 2.19
N VAL A 48 -7.25 6.83 1.68
CA VAL A 48 -7.86 5.54 1.41
C VAL A 48 -6.94 4.48 1.98
N GLN A 49 -7.51 3.58 2.76
CA GLN A 49 -6.82 2.42 3.31
C GLN A 49 -7.61 1.15 3.10
N SER A 50 -6.89 0.03 2.98
CA SER A 50 -7.50 -1.28 3.05
C SER A 50 -6.64 -2.24 3.85
N HIS A 51 -7.27 -2.94 4.80
CA HIS A 51 -6.73 -4.12 5.44
C HIS A 51 -7.01 -5.31 4.54
N LEU A 52 -5.97 -5.91 3.98
CA LEU A 52 -6.05 -7.07 3.11
C LEU A 52 -5.36 -8.26 3.79
N ARG A 53 -6.14 -9.28 4.14
CA ARG A 53 -5.66 -10.43 4.90
C ARG A 53 -5.76 -11.68 4.06
N LEU A 54 -4.64 -12.38 3.90
CA LEU A 54 -4.50 -13.62 3.17
C LEU A 54 -4.11 -14.75 4.12
N SER A 55 -4.69 -15.92 3.96
CA SER A 55 -4.39 -17.08 4.81
C SER A 55 -4.67 -18.40 4.11
N ASP A 56 -3.90 -19.45 4.41
CA ASP A 56 -4.23 -20.84 4.04
C ASP A 56 -5.28 -21.48 4.96
N THR A 57 -5.69 -20.76 6.01
CA THR A 57 -6.74 -21.16 6.95
C THR A 57 -7.81 -20.08 7.10
N PRO A 58 -9.04 -20.41 7.51
CA PRO A 58 -10.13 -19.44 7.63
C PRO A 58 -9.77 -18.21 8.49
N ILE A 59 -10.08 -17.02 7.98
CA ILE A 59 -9.77 -15.76 8.65
C ILE A 59 -10.94 -15.32 9.53
N ALA A 60 -10.71 -15.12 10.83
CA ALA A 60 -11.76 -14.72 11.78
C ALA A 60 -12.16 -13.24 11.64
N SER A 61 -11.19 -12.32 11.58
CA SER A 61 -11.40 -10.86 11.51
C SER A 61 -10.78 -10.27 10.24
N ASP A 62 -11.43 -9.28 9.65
CA ASP A 62 -10.97 -8.51 8.49
C ASP A 62 -9.96 -7.40 8.83
N LEU A 63 -9.86 -7.01 10.11
CA LEU A 63 -8.92 -5.97 10.57
C LEU A 63 -7.56 -6.55 10.97
N ILE A 64 -6.50 -5.81 10.63
CA ILE A 64 -5.13 -6.11 11.04
C ILE A 64 -4.86 -5.36 12.35
N PRO A 65 -4.39 -6.03 13.42
CA PRO A 65 -3.98 -5.35 14.64
C PRO A 65 -2.73 -4.47 14.45
N HIS A 66 -2.53 -3.51 15.33
CA HIS A 66 -1.28 -2.73 15.37
C HIS A 66 -0.05 -3.63 15.55
N GLY A 67 1.04 -3.33 14.84
CA GLY A 67 2.27 -4.12 14.89
C GLY A 67 2.21 -5.51 14.24
N HIS A 68 1.18 -5.81 13.43
CA HIS A 68 0.96 -7.15 12.85
C HIS A 68 0.89 -7.18 11.32
N ALA A 69 1.01 -6.04 10.63
CA ALA A 69 1.10 -6.02 9.18
C ALA A 69 2.49 -6.51 8.75
N ASP A 70 2.49 -7.48 7.84
CA ASP A 70 3.69 -7.99 7.18
C ASP A 70 4.15 -7.00 6.08
N LEU A 71 3.21 -6.20 5.55
CA LEU A 71 3.44 -5.34 4.40
C LEU A 71 2.59 -4.06 4.46
N ILE A 72 3.20 -2.93 4.14
CA ILE A 72 2.50 -1.71 3.72
C ILE A 72 2.84 -1.48 2.25
N ILE A 73 1.85 -1.59 1.37
CA ILE A 73 1.96 -1.16 -0.03
C ILE A 73 1.25 0.19 -0.14
N SER A 74 2.01 1.24 -0.44
CA SER A 74 1.48 2.58 -0.50
C SER A 74 1.81 3.28 -1.81
N VAL A 75 0.79 3.75 -2.51
CA VAL A 75 0.99 4.54 -3.75
C VAL A 75 1.22 6.03 -3.46
N GLU A 76 1.34 6.40 -2.18
CA GLU A 76 1.58 7.77 -1.71
C GLU A 76 2.48 7.74 -0.45
N PRO A 77 3.64 8.40 -0.45
CA PRO A 77 4.64 8.20 0.61
C PRO A 77 4.23 8.72 2.00
N MET A 78 3.44 9.80 2.09
CA MET A 78 2.92 10.27 3.39
C MET A 78 1.95 9.25 3.98
N GLU A 79 1.10 8.65 3.15
CA GLU A 79 0.16 7.62 3.57
C GLU A 79 0.89 6.34 4.02
N ALA A 80 2.05 6.00 3.44
CA ALA A 80 2.90 4.92 3.94
C ALA A 80 3.25 5.11 5.43
N LEU A 81 3.63 6.35 5.83
CA LEU A 81 3.96 6.69 7.20
C LEU A 81 2.73 6.75 8.11
N ARG A 82 1.57 7.20 7.60
CA ARG A 82 0.32 7.25 8.36
C ARG A 82 -0.04 5.87 8.94
N TYR A 83 0.20 4.81 8.19
CA TYR A 83 -0.11 3.44 8.59
C TYR A 83 1.05 2.67 9.23
N LEU A 84 2.19 3.34 9.46
CA LEU A 84 3.33 2.75 10.17
C LEU A 84 2.97 2.06 11.50
N PRO A 85 2.02 2.54 12.33
CA PRO A 85 1.62 1.85 13.55
C PRO A 85 1.06 0.43 13.36
N TRP A 86 0.71 0.03 12.14
CA TRP A 86 0.29 -1.33 11.81
C TRP A 86 1.45 -2.24 11.44
N LEU A 87 2.56 -1.69 10.96
CA LEU A 87 3.71 -2.47 10.51
C LEU A 87 4.31 -3.26 11.68
N SER A 88 4.54 -4.55 11.46
CA SER A 88 5.30 -5.38 12.39
C SER A 88 6.80 -5.04 12.35
N ASP A 89 7.55 -5.48 13.37
CA ASP A 89 9.01 -5.26 13.45
C ASP A 89 9.79 -5.87 12.27
N GLN A 90 9.19 -6.86 11.58
CA GLN A 90 9.77 -7.52 10.40
C GLN A 90 9.08 -7.11 9.09
N GLY A 91 8.07 -6.25 9.17
CA GLY A 91 7.25 -5.86 8.03
C GLY A 91 8.01 -4.98 7.03
N TRP A 92 7.51 -4.94 5.81
CA TRP A 92 8.09 -4.16 4.71
C TRP A 92 7.22 -2.97 4.33
N ILE A 93 7.84 -1.85 3.95
CA ILE A 93 7.17 -0.74 3.27
C ILE A 93 7.60 -0.72 1.81
N ILE A 94 6.63 -0.69 0.90
CA ILE A 94 6.84 -0.43 -0.52
C ILE A 94 6.03 0.79 -0.91
N THR A 95 6.70 1.80 -1.47
CA THR A 95 6.01 3.03 -1.80
C THR A 95 6.57 3.79 -3.00
N ASN A 96 5.69 4.57 -3.63
CA ASN A 96 6.07 5.54 -4.65
C ASN A 96 6.81 6.72 -3.99
N SER A 97 7.85 7.23 -4.64
CA SER A 97 8.58 8.41 -4.17
C SER A 97 7.87 9.72 -4.51
N GLU A 98 7.01 9.71 -5.54
CA GLU A 98 6.30 10.91 -5.98
C GLU A 98 5.06 11.17 -5.11
N PRO A 99 4.99 12.31 -4.39
CA PRO A 99 3.87 12.64 -3.52
C PRO A 99 2.64 13.10 -4.31
N PHE A 100 1.45 12.83 -3.78
CA PHE A 100 0.21 13.42 -4.29
C PHE A 100 -0.17 14.64 -3.43
N ILE A 101 0.39 15.80 -3.77
CA ILE A 101 0.20 17.04 -3.00
C ILE A 101 -1.18 17.64 -3.27
N ASN A 102 -2.13 17.37 -2.39
CA ASN A 102 -3.52 17.85 -2.49
C ASN A 102 -4.03 18.58 -1.23
N ILE A 103 -3.15 18.83 -0.27
CA ILE A 103 -3.41 19.59 0.95
C ILE A 103 -2.36 20.72 1.06
N SER A 104 -2.74 21.84 1.69
CA SER A 104 -1.87 23.02 1.81
C SER A 104 -0.72 22.84 2.80
N ASN A 105 -0.85 21.91 3.74
CA ASN A 105 0.12 21.61 4.79
C ASN A 105 0.83 20.27 4.58
N TYR A 106 0.99 19.84 3.32
CA TYR A 106 1.71 18.63 2.99
C TYR A 106 3.19 18.75 3.42
N PRO A 107 3.76 17.78 4.17
CA PRO A 107 5.14 17.86 4.63
C PRO A 107 6.14 17.87 3.45
N PRO A 108 7.35 18.43 3.62
CA PRO A 108 8.38 18.34 2.58
C PRO A 108 8.64 16.88 2.17
N ALA A 109 8.60 16.60 0.87
CA ALA A 109 8.68 15.24 0.33
C ALA A 109 10.01 14.55 0.69
N ASP A 110 11.11 15.30 0.69
CA ASP A 110 12.42 14.86 1.16
C ASP A 110 12.38 14.33 2.59
N LYS A 111 11.72 15.05 3.50
CA LYS A 111 11.57 14.60 4.91
C LYS A 111 10.74 13.34 5.05
N ILE A 112 9.67 13.20 4.26
CA ILE A 112 8.84 11.98 4.27
C ILE A 112 9.68 10.78 3.85
N ILE A 113 10.44 10.92 2.77
CA ILE A 113 11.30 9.85 2.25
C ILE A 113 12.45 9.56 3.22
N GLU A 114 13.01 10.56 3.90
CA GLU A 114 13.99 10.37 4.97
C GLU A 114 13.42 9.54 6.14
N GLU A 115 12.19 9.80 6.59
CA GLU A 115 11.54 9.00 7.64
C GLU A 115 11.30 7.56 7.18
N ILE A 116 10.82 7.34 5.95
CA ILE A 116 10.60 5.99 5.41
C ILE A 116 11.91 5.21 5.35
N ARG A 117 13.00 5.86 4.95
CA ARG A 117 14.32 5.23 4.84
C ARG A 117 14.93 4.82 6.19
N LYS A 118 14.41 5.31 7.32
CA LYS A 118 14.81 4.83 8.65
C LYS A 118 14.26 3.44 8.98
N ILE A 119 13.23 2.99 8.26
CA ILE A 119 12.65 1.66 8.44
C ILE A 119 13.55 0.66 7.73
N THR A 120 14.00 -0.38 8.45
CA THR A 120 14.98 -1.36 7.94
C THR A 120 14.58 -1.94 6.59
N ASN A 121 13.30 -2.31 6.47
CA ASN A 121 12.75 -3.01 5.33
C ASN A 121 11.88 -2.06 4.50
N ASN A 122 12.50 -1.31 3.59
CA ASN A 122 11.78 -0.39 2.71
C ASN A 122 12.24 -0.48 1.25
N ILE A 123 11.29 -0.27 0.34
CA ILE A 123 11.51 -0.04 -1.09
C ILE A 123 10.80 1.26 -1.45
N VAL A 124 11.60 2.25 -1.86
CA VAL A 124 11.11 3.54 -2.35
C VAL A 124 11.51 3.67 -3.82
N ILE A 125 10.52 3.79 -4.70
CA ILE A 125 10.74 3.83 -6.16
C ILE A 125 9.97 4.97 -6.81
N ASP A 126 10.51 5.51 -7.90
CA ASP A 126 9.78 6.42 -8.79
C ASP A 126 8.90 5.61 -9.73
N ALA A 127 7.75 5.17 -9.22
CA ALA A 127 6.83 4.30 -9.94
C ALA A 127 6.22 5.01 -11.15
N ASP A 128 6.06 6.34 -11.08
CA ASP A 128 5.52 7.17 -12.16
C ASP A 128 6.48 7.22 -13.35
N LYS A 129 7.78 7.39 -13.10
CA LYS A 129 8.80 7.34 -14.14
C LYS A 129 8.87 5.96 -14.78
N ILE A 130 8.91 4.89 -13.98
CA ILE A 130 8.93 3.50 -14.49
C ILE A 130 7.68 3.21 -15.33
N ALA A 131 6.50 3.64 -14.88
CA ALA A 131 5.25 3.48 -15.62
C ALA A 131 5.26 4.23 -16.97
N LYS A 132 5.84 5.43 -17.01
CA LYS A 132 6.04 6.17 -18.27
C LYS A 132 7.00 5.45 -19.22
N GLU A 133 8.13 4.95 -18.70
CA GLU A 133 9.15 4.24 -19.49
C GLU A 133 8.64 2.92 -20.07
N THR A 134 7.70 2.26 -19.38
CA THR A 134 7.01 1.03 -19.85
C THR A 134 5.84 1.30 -20.79
N GLY A 135 5.57 2.57 -21.13
CA GLY A 135 4.57 2.97 -22.12
C GLY A 135 3.16 3.20 -21.58
N SER A 136 2.96 3.14 -20.26
CA SER A 136 1.67 3.42 -19.63
C SER A 136 1.81 4.24 -18.35
N ALA A 137 1.74 5.56 -18.46
CA ALA A 137 1.79 6.48 -17.31
C ALA A 137 0.69 6.23 -16.26
N ARG A 138 -0.36 5.46 -16.59
CA ARG A 138 -1.45 5.09 -15.67
C ARG A 138 -1.14 3.86 -14.82
N ALA A 139 -0.02 3.17 -15.08
CA ALA A 139 0.32 1.90 -14.44
C ALA A 139 1.19 2.04 -13.18
N GLY A 140 1.36 3.26 -12.62
CA GLY A 140 2.21 3.48 -11.44
C GLY A 140 1.83 2.60 -10.25
N ASN A 141 0.53 2.41 -10.00
CA ASN A 141 0.04 1.50 -8.96
C ASN A 141 0.47 0.03 -9.17
N ILE A 142 0.50 -0.44 -10.42
CA ILE A 142 0.94 -1.80 -10.77
C ILE A 142 2.46 -1.92 -10.65
N VAL A 143 3.21 -0.86 -10.95
CA VAL A 143 4.66 -0.83 -10.70
C VAL A 143 4.96 -0.97 -9.22
N VAL A 144 4.26 -0.21 -8.35
CA VAL A 144 4.38 -0.33 -6.89
C VAL A 144 4.03 -1.75 -6.43
N LEU A 145 2.94 -2.34 -6.92
CA LEU A 145 2.58 -3.73 -6.63
C LEU A 145 3.68 -4.71 -7.08
N GLY A 146 4.24 -4.52 -8.28
CA GLY A 146 5.32 -5.35 -8.79
C GLY A 146 6.57 -5.30 -7.91
N ALA A 147 6.92 -4.11 -7.40
CA ALA A 147 8.03 -3.93 -6.47
C ALA A 147 7.80 -4.60 -5.09
N ALA A 148 6.56 -4.93 -4.76
CA ALA A 148 6.20 -5.66 -3.54
C ALA A 148 6.27 -7.19 -3.70
N SER A 149 6.50 -7.70 -4.92
CA SER A 149 6.78 -9.12 -5.16
C SER A 149 8.28 -9.38 -5.10
N PRO A 150 8.75 -10.37 -4.30
CA PRO A 150 10.16 -10.81 -4.34
C PRO A 150 10.54 -11.43 -5.69
#